data_AF-A0A931QE98-F1
#
_entry.id   AF-A0A931QE98-F1
#
_cell.length_a   1.000
_cell.length_b   1.000
_cell.length_c   1.000
_cell.angle_alpha   90.00
_cell.angle_beta   90.00
_cell.angle_gamma   90.00
#
_symmetry.space_group_name_H-M   'P 1'
#
loop_
_entity.id
_entity.type
_entity.pdbx_description
1 polymer ?
#
loop_
_entity_poly.entity_id
_entity_poly.type
_entity_poly.pdbx_seq_one_letter_code
_entity_poly.pdbx_strand_id
1 'polypeptide(L)'
;MVKTAWQFSLILVVLAFVGLGARAYGEDVGLIESEMVATAKWVAQNIPQDAVIAAHDIGALGYFDNHTLVDLAGLISPEVVPFIRDETRLAGFLNQRGVDYLIAFPAFYPELTRTARPIFVSGGKFAPAIGEKNMTVYDWPAR
;
A
#
# COMPACT_ATOMS: atom_id res chain seq x y z
N MET A 1 -26.67 -15.35 42.20
CA MET A 1 -26.65 -14.03 41.51
C MET A 1 -25.32 -13.73 40.82
N VAL A 2 -24.17 -13.77 41.52
CA VAL A 2 -22.86 -13.40 40.91
C VAL A 2 -22.45 -14.29 39.72
N LYS A 3 -22.74 -15.61 39.78
CA LYS A 3 -22.36 -16.56 38.73
C LYS A 3 -23.02 -16.29 37.37
N THR A 4 -24.26 -15.79 37.36
CA THR A 4 -24.99 -15.51 36.12
C THR A 4 -24.58 -14.15 35.54
N ALA A 5 -24.24 -13.19 36.40
CA ALA A 5 -23.86 -11.84 35.97
C ALA A 5 -22.57 -11.82 35.13
N TRP A 6 -21.52 -12.54 35.54
CA TRP A 6 -20.26 -12.56 34.77
C TRP A 6 -20.41 -13.28 33.42
N GLN A 7 -21.31 -14.28 33.33
CA GLN A 7 -21.59 -14.98 32.07
C GLN A 7 -22.25 -14.03 31.05
N PHE A 8 -23.23 -13.24 31.49
CA PHE A 8 -23.82 -12.20 30.65
C PHE A 8 -22.81 -11.13 30.25
N SER A 9 -21.98 -10.66 31.19
CA SER A 9 -20.90 -9.71 30.86
C SER A 9 -19.93 -10.28 29.83
N LEU A 10 -19.53 -11.54 29.98
CA LEU A 10 -18.65 -12.20 29.01
C LEU A 10 -19.30 -12.32 27.63
N ILE A 11 -20.57 -12.73 27.57
CA ILE A 11 -21.31 -12.79 26.30
C ILE A 11 -21.37 -11.41 25.64
N LEU A 12 -21.70 -10.37 26.40
CA LEU A 12 -21.76 -9.01 25.86
C LEU A 12 -20.40 -8.53 25.34
N VAL A 13 -19.32 -8.79 26.08
CA VAL A 13 -17.96 -8.44 25.64
C VAL A 13 -17.58 -9.21 24.37
N VAL A 14 -17.87 -10.51 24.30
CA VAL A 14 -17.59 -11.33 23.11
C VAL A 14 -18.39 -10.82 21.91
N LEU A 15 -19.68 -10.55 22.07
CA LEU A 15 -20.51 -10.02 20.98
C LEU A 15 -20.01 -8.64 20.51
N ALA A 16 -19.63 -7.77 21.44
CA ALA A 16 -19.04 -6.48 21.10
C ALA A 16 -17.71 -6.65 20.35
N PHE A 17 -16.84 -7.54 20.82
CA PHE A 17 -15.55 -7.83 20.19
C PHE A 17 -15.74 -8.37 18.76
N VAL A 18 -16.65 -9.32 18.56
CA VAL A 18 -16.97 -9.88 17.24
C VAL A 18 -17.54 -8.80 16.32
N GLY A 19 -18.48 -7.98 16.79
CA GLY A 19 -19.08 -6.93 15.99
C GLY A 19 -18.08 -5.85 15.55
N LEU A 20 -17.23 -5.40 16.48
CA LEU A 20 -16.17 -4.43 16.19
C LEU A 20 -15.10 -5.04 15.28
N GLY A 21 -14.68 -6.27 15.55
CA GLY A 21 -13.68 -6.97 14.75
C GLY A 21 -14.16 -7.25 13.32
N ALA A 22 -15.41 -7.68 13.14
CA ALA A 22 -15.99 -7.90 11.82
C ALA A 22 -16.06 -6.60 11.00
N ARG A 23 -16.39 -5.48 11.64
CA ARG A 23 -16.37 -4.16 11.00
C ARG A 23 -14.96 -3.76 10.58
N ALA A 24 -14.00 -3.81 11.50
CA ALA A 24 -12.60 -3.47 11.22
C ALA A 24 -12.04 -4.33 10.08
N TYR A 25 -12.26 -5.64 10.13
CA TYR A 25 -11.85 -6.55 9.06
C TYR A 25 -12.47 -6.20 7.70
N GLY A 26 -13.76 -5.85 7.66
CA GLY A 26 -14.42 -5.43 6.43
C GLY A 26 -13.87 -4.11 5.87
N GLU A 27 -13.52 -3.17 6.74
CA GLU A 27 -12.87 -1.90 6.35
C GLU A 27 -11.44 -2.15 5.83
N ASP A 28 -10.65 -3.02 6.48
CA ASP A 28 -9.30 -3.40 6.06
C ASP A 28 -9.30 -4.10 4.69
N VAL A 29 -10.19 -5.09 4.49
CA VAL A 29 -10.35 -5.77 3.19
C VAL A 29 -10.78 -4.78 2.12
N GLY A 30 -11.72 -3.89 2.46
CA GLY A 30 -12.17 -2.83 1.57
C GLY A 30 -11.04 -1.93 1.10
N LEU A 31 -10.17 -1.51 2.03
CA LEU A 31 -8.97 -0.72 1.73
C LEU A 31 -8.03 -1.50 0.79
N ILE A 32 -7.64 -2.72 1.15
CA ILE A 32 -6.70 -3.54 0.36
C ILE A 32 -7.21 -3.78 -1.07
N GLU A 33 -8.48 -4.16 -1.21
CA GLU A 33 -9.06 -4.45 -2.52
C GLU A 33 -9.18 -3.19 -3.39
N SER A 34 -9.61 -2.08 -2.79
CA SER A 34 -9.83 -0.83 -3.53
C SER A 34 -8.57 -0.03 -3.84
N GLU A 35 -7.49 -0.25 -3.09
CA GLU A 35 -6.22 0.47 -3.26
C GLU A 35 -5.16 -0.44 -3.89
N MET A 36 -4.67 -1.43 -3.16
CA MET A 36 -3.54 -2.27 -3.57
C MET A 36 -3.91 -3.20 -4.74
N VAL A 37 -5.01 -3.95 -4.62
CA VAL A 37 -5.41 -4.93 -5.65
C VAL A 37 -5.88 -4.25 -6.93
N ALA A 38 -6.69 -3.19 -6.82
CA ALA A 38 -7.13 -2.41 -7.96
C ALA A 38 -5.92 -1.82 -8.73
N THR A 39 -4.95 -1.25 -8.01
CA THR A 39 -3.73 -0.71 -8.60
C THR A 39 -2.90 -1.80 -9.26
N ALA A 40 -2.67 -2.94 -8.60
CA ALA A 40 -1.89 -4.04 -9.17
C ALA A 40 -2.49 -4.59 -10.47
N LYS A 41 -3.82 -4.78 -10.51
CA LYS A 41 -4.53 -5.21 -11.73
C LYS A 41 -4.45 -4.19 -12.85
N TRP A 42 -4.53 -2.90 -12.51
CA TRP A 42 -4.38 -1.84 -13.50
C TRP A 42 -2.94 -1.83 -14.07
N VAL A 43 -1.93 -1.93 -13.21
CA VAL A 43 -0.51 -2.00 -13.60
C VAL A 43 -0.26 -3.15 -14.58
N ALA A 44 -0.71 -4.36 -14.24
CA ALA A 44 -0.56 -5.54 -15.08
C ALA A 44 -1.14 -5.40 -16.49
N GLN A 45 -2.12 -4.51 -16.66
CA GLN A 45 -2.81 -4.29 -17.94
C GLN A 45 -2.30 -3.08 -18.72
N ASN A 46 -1.68 -2.10 -18.06
CA ASN A 46 -1.41 -0.78 -18.64
C ASN A 46 0.07 -0.40 -18.67
N ILE A 47 0.93 -1.08 -17.91
CA ILE A 47 2.37 -0.80 -17.85
C ILE A 47 3.14 -1.77 -18.78
N PRO A 48 4.16 -1.28 -19.53
CA PRO A 48 5.01 -2.13 -20.35
C PRO A 48 5.71 -3.21 -19.51
N GLN A 49 5.66 -4.47 -19.96
CA GLN A 49 6.12 -5.64 -19.19
C GLN A 49 7.62 -5.63 -18.84
N ASP A 50 8.43 -4.88 -19.58
CA ASP A 50 9.85 -4.70 -19.33
C ASP A 50 10.18 -3.60 -18.32
N ALA A 51 9.18 -2.86 -17.84
CA ALA A 51 9.35 -1.80 -16.86
C ALA A 51 9.71 -2.32 -15.46
N VAL A 52 10.49 -1.51 -14.74
CA VAL A 52 10.85 -1.72 -13.34
C VAL A 52 9.97 -0.83 -12.45
N ILE A 53 9.32 -1.45 -11.46
CA ILE A 53 8.35 -0.78 -10.60
C ILE A 53 8.87 -0.73 -9.16
N ALA A 54 8.92 0.46 -8.60
CA ALA A 54 9.17 0.67 -7.18
C ALA A 54 7.85 0.79 -6.41
N ALA A 55 7.71 0.09 -5.28
CA ALA A 55 6.52 0.20 -4.43
C ALA A 55 6.83 -0.02 -2.94
N HIS A 56 6.05 0.60 -2.05
CA HIS A 56 6.08 0.28 -0.61
C HIS A 56 5.40 -1.07 -0.33
N ASP A 57 4.17 -1.24 -0.83
CA ASP A 57 3.35 -2.43 -0.57
C ASP A 57 3.34 -3.34 -1.80
N ILE A 58 4.31 -4.26 -1.85
CA ILE A 58 4.53 -5.12 -3.02
C ILE A 58 3.60 -6.33 -3.10
N GLY A 59 2.80 -6.63 -2.07
CA GLY A 59 2.07 -7.90 -1.97
C GLY A 59 1.08 -8.15 -3.12
N ALA A 60 0.19 -7.19 -3.38
CA ALA A 60 -0.77 -7.31 -4.48
C ALA A 60 -0.09 -7.26 -5.85
N LEU A 61 0.96 -6.45 -6.00
CA LEU A 61 1.77 -6.38 -7.21
C LEU A 61 2.42 -7.75 -7.48
N GLY A 62 3.15 -8.33 -6.52
CA GLY A 62 3.77 -9.65 -6.69
C GLY A 62 2.79 -10.81 -6.88
N TYR A 63 1.49 -10.63 -6.61
CA TYR A 63 0.47 -11.67 -6.83
C TYR A 63 -0.28 -11.52 -8.16
N PHE A 64 -0.64 -10.29 -8.55
CA PHE A 64 -1.45 -10.02 -9.75
C PHE A 64 -0.64 -9.50 -10.95
N ASP A 65 0.63 -9.20 -10.75
CA ASP A 65 1.52 -8.56 -11.72
C ASP A 65 2.87 -9.29 -11.82
N ASN A 66 3.59 -9.11 -12.93
CA ASN A 66 4.85 -9.81 -13.22
C ASN A 66 6.04 -8.86 -13.48
N HIS A 67 5.90 -7.56 -13.25
CA HIS A 67 7.01 -6.63 -13.44
C HIS A 67 8.14 -6.88 -12.44
N THR A 68 9.33 -6.38 -12.77
CA THR A 68 10.44 -6.39 -11.81
C THR A 68 10.16 -5.38 -10.71
N LEU A 69 10.15 -5.85 -9.45
CA LEU A 69 9.82 -5.02 -8.30
C LEU A 69 11.07 -4.55 -7.54
N VAL A 70 11.07 -3.26 -7.18
CA VAL A 70 11.97 -2.66 -6.20
C VAL A 70 11.14 -2.31 -4.96
N ASP A 71 11.46 -2.95 -3.84
CA ASP A 71 10.65 -2.87 -2.64
C ASP A 71 11.17 -1.81 -1.67
N LEU A 72 10.36 -0.78 -1.48
CA LEU A 72 10.71 0.34 -0.62
C LEU A 72 10.52 0.03 0.87
N ALA A 73 9.82 -1.05 1.23
CA ALA A 73 9.71 -1.54 2.61
C ALA A 73 10.86 -2.47 3.01
N GLY A 74 11.62 -2.99 2.02
CA GLY A 74 12.82 -3.78 2.23
C GLY A 74 12.61 -5.27 2.52
N LEU A 75 11.41 -5.82 2.25
CA LEU A 75 11.12 -7.25 2.31
C LEU A 75 11.91 -8.06 1.25
N ILE A 76 11.92 -7.58 0.00
CA ILE A 76 12.71 -8.21 -1.09
C ILE A 76 13.88 -7.35 -1.59
N SER A 77 14.03 -6.13 -1.06
CA SER A 77 15.16 -5.23 -1.34
C SER A 77 15.79 -4.76 -0.02
N PRO A 78 16.40 -5.67 0.76
CA PRO A 78 16.89 -5.38 2.12
C PRO A 78 17.98 -4.29 2.17
N GLU A 79 18.64 -4.01 1.05
CA GLU A 79 19.59 -2.90 0.92
C GLU A 79 18.95 -1.53 1.15
N VAL A 80 17.62 -1.39 1.02
CA VAL A 80 16.88 -0.15 1.29
C VAL A 80 16.75 0.13 2.80
N VAL A 81 16.73 -0.90 3.64
CA VAL A 81 16.45 -0.80 5.08
C VAL A 81 17.29 0.27 5.80
N PRO A 82 18.61 0.43 5.56
CA PRO A 82 19.42 1.47 6.22
C PRO A 82 19.04 2.91 5.86
N PHE A 83 18.23 3.13 4.83
CA PHE A 83 17.85 4.45 4.33
C PHE A 83 16.38 4.57 3.92
N ILE A 84 15.55 3.64 4.39
CA ILE A 84 14.12 3.55 4.08
C ILE A 84 13.31 4.82 4.42
N ARG A 85 13.81 5.66 5.34
CA ARG A 85 13.19 6.93 5.73
C ARG A 85 13.86 8.16 5.10
N ASP A 86 14.90 7.96 4.31
CA ASP A 86 15.63 9.04 3.63
C ASP A 86 15.20 9.06 2.16
N GLU A 87 14.19 9.87 1.86
CA GLU A 87 13.64 10.00 0.51
C GLU A 87 14.68 10.49 -0.52
N THR A 88 15.70 11.24 -0.09
CA THR A 88 16.76 11.67 -1.01
C THR A 88 17.62 10.48 -1.43
N ARG A 89 17.99 9.63 -0.47
CA ARG A 89 18.72 8.38 -0.76
C ARG A 89 17.87 7.38 -1.52
N LEU A 90 16.57 7.27 -1.19
CA LEU A 90 15.63 6.47 -1.97
C LEU A 90 15.59 6.94 -3.42
N ALA A 91 15.40 8.24 -3.70
CA ALA A 91 15.38 8.76 -5.07
C ALA A 91 16.65 8.40 -5.85
N GLY A 92 17.82 8.56 -5.23
CA GLY A 92 19.09 8.15 -5.82
C GLY A 92 19.16 6.64 -6.08
N PHE A 93 18.64 5.83 -5.17
CA PHE A 93 18.54 4.38 -5.34
C PHE A 93 17.58 3.98 -6.47
N LEU A 94 16.40 4.61 -6.58
CA LEU A 94 15.45 4.36 -7.68
C LEU A 94 16.09 4.63 -9.05
N ASN A 95 16.83 5.74 -9.16
CA ASN A 95 17.55 6.07 -10.38
C ASN A 95 18.64 5.03 -10.70
N GLN A 96 19.41 4.58 -9.69
CA GLN A 96 20.44 3.55 -9.87
C GLN A 96 19.86 2.19 -10.28
N ARG A 97 18.64 1.87 -9.83
CA ARG A 97 17.94 0.63 -10.15
C ARG A 97 17.19 0.70 -11.49
N GLY A 98 17.19 1.85 -12.16
CA GLY A 98 16.48 2.04 -13.42
C GLY A 98 14.97 1.89 -13.26
N VAL A 99 14.41 2.42 -12.16
CA VAL A 99 12.96 2.41 -11.91
C VAL A 99 12.26 3.30 -12.94
N ASP A 100 11.19 2.77 -13.55
CA ASP A 100 10.35 3.48 -14.51
C ASP A 100 9.07 4.03 -13.86
N TYR A 101 8.56 3.34 -12.84
CA TYR A 101 7.32 3.72 -12.15
C TYR A 101 7.45 3.62 -10.63
N LEU A 102 6.85 4.59 -9.93
CA LEU A 102 6.70 4.59 -8.48
C LEU A 102 5.23 4.36 -8.11
N ILE A 103 4.96 3.45 -7.19
CA ILE A 103 3.61 3.17 -6.67
C ILE A 103 3.61 3.30 -5.16
N ALA A 104 2.82 4.23 -4.64
CA ALA A 104 2.71 4.43 -3.20
C ALA A 104 1.42 5.15 -2.81
N PHE A 105 1.09 5.10 -1.52
CA PHE A 105 0.29 6.14 -0.90
C PHE A 105 1.11 7.44 -0.87
N PRO A 106 0.57 8.57 -1.36
CA PRO A 106 1.34 9.81 -1.44
C PRO A 106 1.89 10.29 -0.08
N ALA A 107 1.18 9.99 1.01
CA ALA A 107 1.58 10.36 2.36
C ALA A 107 2.83 9.62 2.85
N PHE A 108 3.17 8.46 2.29
CA PHE A 108 4.35 7.69 2.71
C PHE A 108 5.65 8.30 2.19
N TYR A 109 5.61 8.94 1.01
CA TYR A 109 6.77 9.55 0.36
C TYR A 109 6.42 10.94 -0.20
N PRO A 110 6.17 11.93 0.68
CA PRO A 110 5.76 13.26 0.26
C PRO A 110 6.77 13.93 -0.66
N GLU A 111 8.08 13.70 -0.51
CA GLU A 111 9.08 14.31 -1.38
C GLU A 111 9.19 13.58 -2.73
N LEU A 112 9.20 12.24 -2.73
CA LEU A 112 9.25 11.46 -3.99
C LEU A 112 8.01 11.74 -4.85
N THR A 113 6.84 11.81 -4.23
CA THR A 113 5.57 12.00 -4.94
C THR A 113 5.27 13.46 -5.29
N ARG A 114 5.99 14.43 -4.72
CA ARG A 114 5.82 15.86 -5.03
C ARG A 114 6.18 16.21 -6.47
N THR A 115 7.20 15.54 -7.02
CA THR A 115 7.72 15.85 -8.36
C THR A 115 7.39 14.79 -9.41
N ALA A 116 7.01 13.59 -8.99
CA ALA A 116 6.65 12.51 -9.90
C ALA A 116 5.27 12.78 -10.54
N ARG A 117 5.10 12.39 -11.81
CA ARG A 117 3.86 12.67 -12.55
C ARG A 117 2.86 11.54 -12.33
N PRO A 118 1.69 11.78 -11.71
CA PRO A 118 0.70 10.73 -11.51
C PRO A 118 0.09 10.32 -12.87
N ILE A 119 -0.03 9.01 -13.09
CA ILE A 119 -0.64 8.44 -14.29
C ILE A 119 -1.89 7.59 -13.99
N PHE A 120 -2.03 7.14 -12.74
CA PHE A 120 -3.22 6.43 -12.25
C PHE A 120 -3.41 6.65 -10.76
N VAL A 121 -4.67 6.72 -10.32
CA VAL A 121 -5.09 6.80 -8.92
C VAL A 121 -6.19 5.78 -8.72
N SER A 122 -6.07 4.92 -7.72
CA SER A 122 -6.99 3.79 -7.45
C SER A 122 -8.47 4.21 -7.28
N GLY A 123 -8.72 5.39 -6.71
CA GLY A 123 -10.06 5.96 -6.52
C GLY A 123 -10.92 5.26 -5.44
N GLY A 124 -10.31 4.44 -4.58
CA GLY A 124 -10.99 3.76 -3.49
C GLY A 124 -11.62 4.71 -2.46
N LYS A 125 -12.73 4.32 -1.84
CA LYS A 125 -13.42 5.15 -0.83
C LYS A 125 -12.84 5.01 0.58
N PHE A 126 -12.06 3.95 0.83
CA PHE A 126 -11.61 3.59 2.18
C PHE A 126 -10.41 4.42 2.63
N ALA A 127 -9.42 4.67 1.77
CA ALA A 127 -8.28 5.52 2.14
C ALA A 127 -8.71 6.96 2.49
N PRO A 128 -9.56 7.64 1.67
CA PRO A 128 -10.06 8.97 2.02
C PRO A 128 -10.88 9.00 3.31
N ALA A 129 -11.60 7.91 3.63
CA ALA A 129 -12.43 7.84 4.84
C ALA A 129 -11.61 7.87 6.14
N ILE A 130 -10.32 7.53 6.08
CA ILE A 130 -9.39 7.60 7.22
C ILE A 130 -8.41 8.78 7.13
N GLY A 131 -8.64 9.71 6.19
CA GLY A 131 -7.78 10.89 5.99
C GLY A 131 -6.54 10.64 5.13
N GLU A 132 -6.40 9.46 4.53
CA GLU A 132 -5.34 9.13 3.60
C GLU A 132 -5.69 9.54 2.16
N LYS A 133 -4.66 9.74 1.34
CA LYS A 133 -4.84 9.85 -0.11
C LYS A 133 -4.85 8.47 -0.74
N ASN A 134 -5.52 8.33 -1.89
CA ASN A 134 -5.54 7.09 -2.64
C ASN A 134 -4.13 6.68 -3.13
N MET A 135 -3.91 5.36 -3.23
CA MET A 135 -2.73 4.80 -3.85
C MET A 135 -2.61 5.28 -5.29
N THR A 136 -1.41 5.71 -5.65
CA THR A 136 -1.15 6.39 -6.92
C THR A 136 0.05 5.76 -7.61
N VAL A 137 -0.06 5.60 -8.92
CA VAL A 137 1.03 5.21 -9.81
C VAL A 137 1.57 6.49 -10.44
N TYR A 138 2.88 6.64 -10.37
CA TYR A 138 3.62 7.76 -10.92
C TYR A 138 4.60 7.28 -11.97
N ASP A 139 4.69 8.05 -13.05
CA ASP A 139 5.82 8.02 -13.98
C ASP A 139 7.05 8.57 -13.24
N TRP A 140 8.09 7.73 -13.10
CA TRP A 140 9.31 8.08 -12.40
C TRP A 140 10.31 8.68 -13.40
N PRO A 141 10.68 9.96 -13.26
CA PRO A 141 11.62 10.58 -14.19
C PRO A 141 13.02 10.03 -13.89
N ALA A 142 13.43 9.00 -14.62
CA ALA A 142 14.82 8.57 -14.66
C ALA A 142 15.68 9.77 -15.08
N ARG A 143 16.59 10.21 -14.20
CA ARG A 143 17.58 11.25 -14.49
C ARG A 143 18.91 10.63 -14.84
#